data_AF-A0A355YNC5-F1
#
_entry.id   AF-A0A355YNC5-F1
#
_cell.length_a   1.000
_cell.length_b   1.000
_cell.length_c   1.000
_cell.angle_alpha   90.00
_cell.angle_beta   90.00
_cell.angle_gamma   90.00
#
_symmetry.space_group_name_H-M   'P 1'
#
loop_
_entity.id
_entity.type
_entity.pdbx_description
1 polymer ?
#
loop_
_entity_poly.entity_id
_entity_poly.type
_entity_poly.pdbx_seq_one_letter_code
_entity_poly.pdbx_strand_id
1 'polypeptide(L)'
;MGRKDSIEEVPIDKIRLVQCYEDEFTLNHYWDIFRREREERSKAQVTVLTNSDYVMNDLLRNTDLGNISGDCLGHQKTSPKYPGVSLYGEEKPVVFGYIFRKEESLSLWTERFIEFIKGCL
;
A
#
# COMPACT_ATOMS: atom_id res chain seq x y z
N MET A 1 5.88 -2.61 -25.86
CA MET A 1 4.93 -3.71 -25.60
C MET A 1 5.57 -4.61 -24.56
N GLY A 2 5.25 -4.43 -23.27
CA GLY A 2 5.85 -5.21 -22.18
C GLY A 2 5.28 -6.62 -22.16
N ARG A 3 6.16 -7.63 -22.07
CA ARG A 3 5.81 -9.04 -21.95
C ARG A 3 5.01 -9.20 -20.65
N LYS A 4 3.75 -9.63 -20.74
CA LYS A 4 2.98 -10.00 -19.55
C LYS A 4 3.59 -11.30 -19.03
N ASP A 5 4.25 -11.26 -17.89
CA ASP A 5 4.63 -12.47 -17.18
C ASP A 5 3.35 -13.28 -16.91
N SER A 6 3.36 -14.56 -17.28
CA SER A 6 2.22 -15.44 -17.07
C SER A 6 2.06 -15.67 -15.56
N ILE A 7 0.94 -15.22 -15.01
CA ILE A 7 0.58 -15.44 -13.61
C ILE A 7 -0.20 -16.76 -13.52
N GLU A 8 0.17 -17.62 -12.58
CA GLU A 8 -0.61 -18.81 -12.25
C GLU A 8 -1.85 -18.38 -11.44
N GLU A 9 -3.04 -18.75 -11.91
CA GLU A 9 -4.29 -18.43 -11.21
C GLU A 9 -4.39 -19.24 -9.91
N VAL A 10 -4.26 -18.57 -8.77
CA VAL A 10 -4.45 -19.17 -7.44
C VAL A 10 -5.89 -18.90 -6.97
N PRO A 11 -6.63 -19.90 -6.48
CA PRO A 11 -7.93 -19.69 -5.85
C PRO A 11 -7.82 -18.69 -4.71
N ILE A 12 -8.69 -17.69 -4.70
CA ILE A 12 -8.71 -16.62 -3.70
C ILE A 12 -8.82 -17.14 -2.26
N ASP A 13 -9.41 -18.33 -2.04
CA ASP A 13 -9.49 -18.98 -0.72
C ASP A 13 -8.18 -19.55 -0.17
N LYS A 14 -7.17 -19.69 -1.04
CA LYS A 14 -5.83 -20.11 -0.65
C LYS A 14 -4.90 -18.92 -0.39
N ILE A 15 -5.37 -17.70 -0.67
CA ILE A 15 -4.58 -16.50 -0.46
C ILE A 15 -4.64 -16.12 1.01
N ARG A 16 -3.46 -16.04 1.63
CA ARG A 16 -3.28 -15.59 3.01
C ARG A 16 -2.67 -14.20 2.99
N LEU A 17 -3.22 -13.30 3.79
CA LEU A 17 -2.86 -11.89 3.76
C LEU A 17 -2.25 -11.41 5.07
N VAL A 18 -1.25 -10.54 4.96
CA VAL A 18 -0.84 -9.60 5.99
C VAL A 18 -1.41 -8.22 5.65
N GLN A 19 -2.11 -7.59 6.60
CA GLN A 19 -2.80 -6.32 6.39
C GLN A 19 -2.57 -5.34 7.53
N CYS A 20 -2.66 -4.04 7.21
CA CYS A 20 -2.79 -3.02 8.23
C CYS A 20 -4.14 -3.12 8.95
N TYR A 21 -4.15 -2.84 10.25
CA TYR A 21 -5.41 -2.64 10.97
C TYR A 21 -6.18 -1.47 10.35
N GLU A 22 -7.51 -1.59 10.31
CA GLU A 22 -8.38 -0.47 9.94
C GLU A 22 -8.59 0.42 11.17
N ASP A 23 -8.38 1.72 11.00
CA ASP A 23 -8.67 2.73 12.01
C ASP A 23 -9.41 3.93 11.43
N GLU A 24 -9.76 4.86 12.32
CA GLU A 24 -10.51 6.07 12.00
C GLU A 24 -9.81 6.99 10.98
N PHE A 25 -8.51 6.80 10.76
CA PHE A 25 -7.69 7.56 9.81
C PHE A 25 -7.36 6.75 8.54
N THR A 26 -7.83 5.51 8.47
CA THR A 26 -7.60 4.63 7.33
C THR A 26 -8.50 5.07 6.18
N LEU A 27 -7.95 5.87 5.27
CA LEU A 27 -8.62 6.33 4.04
C LEU A 27 -8.74 5.22 2.96
N ASN A 28 -8.27 4.02 3.27
CA ASN A 28 -8.11 2.95 2.29
C ASN A 28 -9.39 2.11 2.16
N HIS A 29 -10.02 2.18 0.99
CA HIS A 29 -11.18 1.37 0.61
C HIS A 29 -10.84 -0.10 0.29
N TYR A 30 -9.61 -0.58 0.50
CA TYR A 30 -9.28 -1.99 0.24
C TYR A 30 -10.07 -2.95 1.13
N TRP A 31 -10.47 -2.52 2.35
CA TRP A 31 -11.41 -3.28 3.18
C TRP A 31 -12.79 -3.44 2.54
N ASP A 32 -13.20 -2.53 1.65
CA ASP A 32 -14.45 -2.66 0.90
C ASP A 32 -14.41 -3.80 -0.12
N ILE A 33 -13.22 -4.21 -0.61
CA ILE A 33 -13.06 -5.44 -1.41
C ILE A 33 -13.53 -6.64 -0.57
N PHE A 34 -13.15 -6.67 0.70
CA PHE A 34 -13.56 -7.73 1.63
C PHE A 34 -15.01 -7.55 2.15
N ARG A 35 -15.58 -6.33 2.17
CA ARG A 35 -16.96 -6.07 2.62
C ARG A 35 -18.00 -6.24 1.53
N ARG A 36 -17.77 -5.80 0.28
CA ARG A 36 -18.73 -5.97 -0.83
C ARG A 36 -18.86 -7.44 -1.23
N GLU A 37 -17.80 -8.23 -1.07
CA GLU A 37 -17.85 -9.68 -1.26
C GLU A 37 -18.48 -10.45 -0.08
N ARG A 38 -18.96 -9.78 0.99
CA ARG A 38 -19.68 -10.47 2.08
C ARG A 38 -21.01 -11.07 1.64
N GLU A 39 -21.60 -10.60 0.55
CA GLU A 39 -22.82 -11.22 0.02
C GLU A 39 -22.53 -12.53 -0.73
N GLU A 40 -21.27 -12.87 -1.07
CA GLU A 40 -21.04 -14.17 -1.72
C GLU A 40 -19.74 -14.93 -1.46
N ARG A 41 -18.59 -14.37 -1.00
CA ARG A 41 -17.34 -15.15 -0.76
C ARG A 41 -16.18 -14.28 -0.25
N SER A 42 -16.11 -13.94 1.04
CA SER A 42 -14.85 -13.43 1.62
C SER A 42 -13.82 -14.58 1.72
N LYS A 43 -13.09 -14.86 0.65
CA LYS A 43 -12.25 -16.06 0.55
C LYS A 43 -10.78 -15.83 0.94
N ALA A 44 -10.19 -14.67 0.64
CA ALA A 44 -8.83 -14.38 1.08
C ALA A 44 -8.79 -14.17 2.60
N GLN A 45 -7.91 -14.90 3.29
CA GLN A 45 -7.85 -14.92 4.75
C GLN A 45 -6.80 -13.93 5.26
N VAL A 46 -7.24 -12.87 5.91
CA VAL A 46 -6.32 -12.01 6.69
C VAL A 46 -5.81 -12.83 7.86
N THR A 47 -4.56 -13.27 7.75
CA THR A 47 -3.90 -14.16 8.70
C THR A 47 -3.12 -13.36 9.74
N VAL A 48 -2.59 -12.20 9.34
CA VAL A 48 -1.81 -11.31 10.22
C VAL A 48 -2.32 -9.88 10.08
N LEU A 49 -2.60 -9.23 11.21
CA LEU A 49 -2.82 -7.79 11.30
C LEU A 49 -1.62 -7.14 11.98
N THR A 50 -1.08 -6.09 11.37
CA THR A 50 0.06 -5.35 11.92
C THR A 50 -0.01 -3.88 11.53
N ASN A 51 0.35 -2.97 12.43
CA ASN A 51 0.47 -1.54 12.15
C ASN A 51 1.88 -1.14 11.69
N SER A 52 2.80 -2.09 11.60
CA SER A 52 4.20 -1.82 11.29
C SER A 52 4.51 -2.19 9.85
N ASP A 53 4.84 -1.17 9.06
CA ASP A 53 5.36 -1.35 7.69
C ASP A 53 6.61 -2.24 7.68
N TYR A 54 7.44 -2.16 8.72
CA TYR A 54 8.64 -3.01 8.83
C TYR A 54 8.26 -4.49 8.98
N VAL A 55 7.37 -4.81 9.92
CA VAL A 55 6.90 -6.19 10.13
C VAL A 55 6.17 -6.71 8.90
N MET A 56 5.33 -5.88 8.27
CA MET A 56 4.63 -6.24 7.04
C MET A 56 5.62 -6.56 5.91
N ASN A 57 6.62 -5.69 5.69
CA ASN A 57 7.64 -5.92 4.68
C ASN A 57 8.47 -7.17 4.95
N ASP A 58 8.82 -7.44 6.21
CA ASP A 58 9.56 -8.65 6.59
C ASP A 58 8.74 -9.93 6.30
N LEU A 59 7.45 -9.93 6.68
CA LEU A 59 6.54 -11.04 6.38
C LEU A 59 6.37 -11.25 4.87
N LEU A 60 6.21 -10.19 4.08
CA LEU A 60 6.15 -10.30 2.63
C LEU A 60 7.45 -10.87 2.02
N ARG A 61 8.62 -10.69 2.65
CA ARG A 61 9.91 -11.25 2.14
C ARG A 61 10.10 -12.70 2.49
N ASN A 62 9.66 -13.08 3.69
CA ASN A 62 10.06 -14.32 4.34
C ASN A 62 8.94 -15.37 4.38
N THR A 63 7.75 -15.04 3.88
CA THR A 63 6.57 -15.93 3.88
C THR A 63 5.85 -15.90 2.52
N ASP A 64 4.81 -16.71 2.38
CA ASP A 64 3.88 -16.74 1.24
C ASP A 64 2.67 -15.82 1.44
N LEU A 65 2.70 -14.93 2.44
CA LEU A 65 1.65 -13.95 2.66
C LEU A 65 1.65 -12.89 1.56
N GLY A 66 0.46 -12.51 1.12
CA GLY A 66 0.23 -11.37 0.23
C GLY A 66 -0.21 -10.12 0.99
N ASN A 67 -0.22 -8.99 0.30
CA ASN A 67 -0.82 -7.75 0.78
C ASN A 67 -1.65 -7.12 -0.35
N ILE A 68 -2.73 -6.45 0.05
CA ILE A 68 -3.55 -5.60 -0.81
C ILE A 68 -3.47 -4.20 -0.23
N SER A 69 -2.87 -3.28 -0.96
CA SER A 69 -2.69 -1.88 -0.57
C SER A 69 -2.64 -0.99 -1.81
N GLY A 70 -2.61 0.32 -1.60
CA GLY A 70 -2.43 1.28 -2.67
C GLY A 70 -1.01 1.26 -3.20
N ASP A 71 -0.85 1.66 -4.46
CA ASP A 71 0.44 1.82 -5.13
C ASP A 71 1.20 3.07 -4.60
N CYS A 72 1.44 3.07 -3.29
CA CYS A 72 2.16 4.11 -2.54
C CYS A 72 3.51 3.60 -2.05
N LEU A 73 3.72 2.28 -2.04
CA LEU A 73 4.92 1.62 -1.55
C LEU A 73 5.95 1.46 -2.68
N GLY A 74 6.55 2.59 -3.07
CA GLY A 74 7.85 2.61 -3.75
C GLY A 74 7.83 2.97 -5.24
N HIS A 75 8.80 3.77 -5.65
CA HIS A 75 9.05 4.18 -7.05
C HIS A 75 9.42 3.02 -8.00
N GLN A 76 9.64 1.81 -7.50
CA GLN A 76 9.92 0.66 -8.33
C GLN A 76 8.61 -0.05 -8.66
N LYS A 77 8.02 0.33 -9.81
CA LYS A 77 6.85 -0.32 -10.44
C LYS A 77 6.98 -1.85 -10.59
N THR A 78 8.17 -2.39 -10.38
CA THR A 78 8.47 -3.81 -10.27
C THR A 78 9.69 -3.97 -9.37
N SER A 79 9.47 -4.12 -8.06
CA SER A 79 10.48 -4.74 -7.20
C SER A 79 10.61 -6.20 -7.66
N PRO A 80 11.78 -6.68 -8.11
CA PRO A 80 11.94 -8.09 -8.47
C PRO A 80 11.69 -9.03 -7.27
N LYS A 81 11.64 -8.49 -6.05
CA LYS A 81 11.42 -9.21 -4.80
C LYS A 81 9.94 -9.31 -4.41
N TYR A 82 9.05 -8.51 -5.03
CA TYR A 82 7.61 -8.51 -4.76
C TYR A 82 6.85 -8.18 -6.04
N PRO A 83 6.45 -9.17 -6.84
CA PRO A 83 5.60 -8.92 -7.99
C PRO A 83 4.23 -8.43 -7.51
N GLY A 84 3.90 -7.17 -7.82
CA GLY A 84 2.58 -6.59 -7.56
C GLY A 84 1.70 -6.63 -8.81
N VAL A 85 0.39 -6.80 -8.62
CA VAL A 85 -0.62 -6.69 -9.69
C VAL A 85 -1.57 -5.56 -9.32
N SER A 86 -1.78 -4.63 -10.26
CA SER A 86 -2.79 -3.59 -10.11
C SER A 86 -4.19 -4.20 -10.23
N LEU A 87 -5.01 -4.06 -9.19
CA LEU A 87 -6.38 -4.56 -9.17
C LEU A 87 -7.38 -3.59 -9.83
N TYR A 88 -7.11 -2.28 -9.80
CA TYR A 88 -7.96 -1.23 -10.37
C TYR A 88 -7.12 -0.20 -11.16
N GLY A 89 -7.62 0.20 -12.33
CA GLY A 89 -6.90 1.04 -13.30
C GLY A 89 -7.21 2.55 -13.26
N GLU A 90 -8.15 3.00 -12.42
CA GLU A 90 -8.62 4.39 -12.40
C GLU A 90 -8.74 4.96 -10.98
N GLU A 91 -7.78 4.69 -10.10
CA GLU A 91 -7.74 5.34 -8.78
C GLU A 91 -7.15 6.75 -8.88
N LYS A 92 -7.73 7.70 -8.14
CA LYS A 92 -7.16 9.04 -7.99
C LYS A 92 -5.78 8.92 -7.31
N PRO A 93 -4.78 9.71 -7.73
CA PRO A 93 -3.45 9.61 -7.13
C PRO A 93 -3.49 9.98 -5.65
N VAL A 94 -2.74 9.24 -4.84
CA VAL A 94 -2.44 9.65 -3.46
C VAL A 94 -1.50 10.85 -3.50
N VAL A 95 -1.88 11.92 -2.82
CA VAL A 95 -1.12 13.16 -2.75
C VAL A 95 -0.41 13.24 -1.41
N PHE A 96 0.90 13.44 -1.44
CA PHE A 96 1.73 13.66 -0.25
C PHE A 96 1.97 15.16 -0.03
N GLY A 97 1.89 15.59 1.22
CA GLY A 97 2.11 16.98 1.61
C GLY A 97 2.67 17.08 3.03
N TYR A 98 2.88 18.30 3.50
CA TYR A 98 3.29 18.60 4.87
C TYR A 98 2.27 19.52 5.54
N ILE A 99 2.14 19.39 6.86
CA ILE A 99 1.27 20.21 7.69
C ILE A 99 2.16 21.09 8.56
N PHE A 100 1.80 22.36 8.69
CA PHE A 100 2.47 23.31 9.59
C PHE A 100 1.44 24.22 10.23
N ARG A 101 1.77 24.79 11.39
CA ARG A 101 0.90 25.75 12.09
C ARG A 101 0.92 27.07 11.33
N LYS A 102 -0.27 27.58 10.97
CA LYS A 102 -0.44 28.80 10.17
C LYS A 102 0.23 30.04 10.77
N GLU A 103 0.27 30.13 12.11
CA GLU A 103 0.84 31.26 12.85
C GLU A 103 2.34 31.13 13.10
N GLU A 104 2.95 30.00 12.72
CA GLU A 104 4.39 29.77 12.85
C GLU A 104 5.09 29.98 11.50
N SER A 105 6.21 30.68 11.51
CA SER A 105 7.11 30.73 10.36
C SER A 105 7.94 29.45 10.29
N LEU A 106 8.13 28.91 9.09
CA LEU A 106 9.04 27.80 8.88
C LEU A 106 10.47 28.25 9.24
N SER A 107 11.22 27.38 9.91
CA SER A 107 12.65 27.63 10.09
C SER A 107 13.39 27.45 8.77
N LEU A 108 14.54 28.10 8.60
CA LEU A 108 15.41 27.92 7.42
C LEU A 108 15.69 26.43 7.12
N TRP A 109 15.90 25.62 8.16
CA TRP A 109 16.17 24.19 8.00
C TRP A 109 14.92 23.41 7.60
N THR A 110 13.75 23.80 8.08
CA THR A 110 12.47 23.20 7.69
C THR A 110 12.17 23.50 6.22
N GLU A 111 12.39 24.73 5.76
CA GLU A 111 12.23 25.11 4.35
C GLU A 111 13.16 24.30 3.45
N ARG A 112 14.45 24.25 3.78
CA ARG A 112 15.44 23.43 3.06
C ARG A 112 15.07 21.95 3.03
N PHE A 113 14.58 21.41 4.15
CA PHE A 113 14.12 20.03 4.20
C PHE A 113 12.90 19.79 3.29
N ILE A 114 11.93 20.71 3.28
CA ILE A 114 10.75 20.61 2.39
C ILE A 114 11.18 20.70 0.92
N GLU A 115 12.08 21.61 0.56
CA GLU A 115 12.63 21.72 -0.79
C GLU A 115 13.36 20.43 -1.21
N PHE A 116 14.11 19.82 -0.29
CA PHE A 116 14.79 18.55 -0.51
C PHE A 116 13.78 17.43 -0.79
N ILE A 117 12.72 17.31 0.02
CA ILE A 117 11.67 16.29 -0.17
C ILE A 117 10.90 16.50 -1.49
N LYS A 118 10.69 17.76 -1.91
CA LYS A 118 10.05 18.09 -3.20
C LYS A 118 10.95 17.81 -4.41
N GLY A 119 12.24 17.51 -4.20
CA GLY A 119 13.22 17.37 -5.29
C GLY A 119 13.54 18.71 -5.97
N CYS A 120 13.41 19.83 -5.25
CA CYS A 120 13.70 21.18 -5.75
C CYS A 120 15.08 21.71 -5.31
N LEU A 121 15.92 20.87 -4.72
CA LEU A 121 17.32 21.13 -4.35
C LEU A 121 18.30 20.30 -5.20
#